data_AF-A0A8S2TB19-F1
#
_entry.id   AF-A0A8S2TB19-F1
#
_cell.length_a   1.000
_cell.length_b   1.000
_cell.length_c   1.000
_cell.angle_alpha   90.00
_cell.angle_beta   90.00
_cell.angle_gamma   90.00
#
_symmetry.space_group_name_H-M   'P 1'
#
loop_
_entity.id
_entity.type
_entity.pdbx_description
1 polymer ?
#
loop_
_entity_poly.entity_id
_entity_poly.type
_entity_poly.pdbx_seq_one_letter_code
_entity_poly.pdbx_strand_id
1 'polypeptide(L)'
;MSADTATVAKSTAAPVVGSQPAVQRWERDFSQTKTDDILFDYIVVGSGSAGSVLANRLSENNEKQVLLIEAGGVDTKDEIHMPIACGNCQRNEIDWQFKTVPQTHSHLGTINQQGNWPRGKVLGGCSSINYMQYVRGEPNDYDSWQLPGWTFQDMLPYFKKLERADENTIPRSSFRNHGDESKGMMDVSKMKDFNQTSQMFIKACTKNGMVESKDYNAEKNLTGCVSFSQVSTQNGKRWSVASGYLLSAVKRPNLHILIHAHTCRVTFDDQKQANGQ
;
A
#
# COMPACT_ATOMS: atom_id res chain seq x y z
N MET A 1 -37.37 43.53 34.65
CA MET A 1 -36.84 42.14 34.72
C MET A 1 -35.89 41.99 33.57
N SER A 2 -34.63 41.74 33.89
CA SER A 2 -33.44 41.94 33.05
C SER A 2 -33.36 40.96 31.88
N ALA A 3 -32.98 41.49 30.72
CA ALA A 3 -32.57 40.71 29.57
C ALA A 3 -31.11 40.27 29.77
N ASP A 4 -30.88 38.96 29.92
CA ASP A 4 -29.54 38.37 29.96
C ASP A 4 -28.97 38.34 28.54
N THR A 5 -28.05 39.26 28.27
CA THR A 5 -27.17 39.21 27.10
C THR A 5 -26.06 38.19 27.35
N ALA A 6 -26.15 37.02 26.73
CA ALA A 6 -25.09 36.01 26.74
C ALA A 6 -23.86 36.52 25.96
N THR A 7 -22.76 36.73 26.68
CA THR A 7 -21.46 37.09 26.12
C THR A 7 -20.85 35.91 25.38
N VAL A 8 -20.73 36.00 24.05
CA VAL A 8 -20.00 35.02 23.23
C VAL A 8 -18.50 35.17 23.51
N ALA A 9 -17.91 34.18 24.19
CA ALA A 9 -16.47 34.11 24.37
C ALA A 9 -15.79 33.88 23.01
N LYS A 10 -14.97 34.84 22.57
CA LYS A 10 -14.09 34.67 21.40
C LYS A 10 -13.04 33.60 21.73
N SER A 11 -13.18 32.43 21.12
CA SER A 11 -12.13 31.41 21.09
C SER A 11 -10.91 31.99 20.38
N THR A 12 -9.83 32.22 21.14
CA THR A 12 -8.51 32.54 20.59
C THR A 12 -7.95 31.26 19.98
N ALA A 13 -7.91 31.19 18.65
CA ALA A 13 -7.23 30.12 17.94
C ALA A 13 -5.77 30.05 18.41
N ALA A 14 -5.34 28.87 18.86
CA ALA A 14 -3.95 28.61 19.16
C ALA A 14 -3.10 28.86 17.89
N PRO A 15 -1.84 29.34 18.03
CA PRO A 15 -0.98 29.56 16.88
C PRO A 15 -0.81 28.25 16.13
N VAL A 16 -0.96 28.28 14.81
CA VAL A 16 -0.54 27.19 13.93
C VAL A 16 0.96 27.02 14.18
N VAL A 17 1.32 25.94 14.86
CA VAL A 17 2.71 25.51 15.02
C VAL A 17 3.26 25.38 13.59
N GLY A 18 4.25 26.21 13.27
CA GLY A 18 4.88 26.21 11.96
C GLY A 18 5.25 24.80 11.56
N SER A 19 4.91 24.42 10.32
CA SER A 19 5.26 23.14 9.73
C SER A 19 6.75 22.89 9.98
N GLN A 20 7.07 21.91 10.83
CA GLN A 20 8.43 21.43 10.90
C GLN A 20 8.83 20.98 9.50
N PRO A 21 10.06 21.28 9.03
CA PRO A 21 10.52 20.75 7.76
C PRO A 21 10.34 19.22 7.80
N ALA A 22 9.66 18.68 6.79
CA ALA A 22 9.41 17.25 6.69
C ALA A 22 10.73 16.52 6.93
N VAL A 23 10.79 15.68 7.97
CA VAL A 23 11.96 14.83 8.24
C VAL A 23 12.31 14.14 6.93
N GLN A 24 13.53 14.35 6.44
CA GLN A 24 13.96 13.83 5.15
C GLN A 24 13.96 12.30 5.21
N ARG A 25 12.82 11.71 4.82
CA ARG A 25 12.54 10.27 4.85
C ARG A 25 13.43 9.47 3.92
N TRP A 26 13.85 10.09 2.81
CA TRP A 26 14.69 9.49 1.78
C TRP A 26 16.12 10.04 1.87
N GLU A 27 17.09 9.15 2.08
CA GLU A 27 18.52 9.51 2.16
C GLU A 27 19.09 9.97 0.80
N ARG A 28 18.41 9.66 -0.32
CA ARG A 28 18.80 10.06 -1.68
C ARG A 28 17.86 11.12 -2.26
N ASP A 29 18.44 12.07 -2.99
CA ASP A 29 17.72 12.99 -3.87
C ASP A 29 17.55 12.36 -5.26
N PHE A 30 16.36 11.83 -5.54
CA PHE A 30 16.05 11.17 -6.81
C PHE A 30 15.94 12.13 -8.00
N SER A 31 15.90 13.44 -7.77
CA SER A 31 15.98 14.43 -8.87
C SER A 31 17.35 14.43 -9.55
N GLN A 32 18.34 13.85 -8.89
CA GLN A 32 19.72 13.71 -9.36
C GLN A 32 20.05 12.28 -9.83
N THR A 33 19.06 11.39 -9.96
CA THR A 33 19.31 10.03 -10.47
C THR A 33 19.84 10.10 -11.89
N LYS A 34 21.10 9.67 -12.06
CA LYS A 34 21.73 9.57 -13.37
C LYS A 34 21.30 8.29 -14.06
N THR A 35 20.98 8.39 -15.34
CA THR A 35 20.65 7.24 -16.19
C THR A 35 21.45 7.21 -17.48
N ASP A 36 22.02 8.34 -17.89
CA ASP A 36 22.89 8.46 -19.06
C ASP A 36 24.12 7.57 -18.92
N ASP A 37 24.51 6.94 -20.03
CA ASP A 37 25.68 6.06 -20.16
C ASP A 37 25.70 4.83 -19.22
N ILE A 38 24.57 4.49 -18.60
CA ILE A 38 24.43 3.27 -17.79
C ILE A 38 23.64 2.22 -18.58
N LEU A 39 24.26 1.06 -18.80
CA LEU A 39 23.54 -0.12 -19.28
C LEU A 39 22.87 -0.82 -18.08
N PHE A 40 21.54 -0.90 -18.13
CA PHE A 40 20.75 -1.58 -17.09
C PHE A 40 20.48 -3.03 -17.49
N ASP A 41 20.69 -3.96 -16.57
CA ASP A 41 20.26 -5.36 -16.74
C ASP A 41 18.73 -5.48 -16.65
N TYR A 42 18.11 -4.65 -15.79
CA TYR A 42 16.67 -4.66 -15.57
C TYR A 42 16.10 -3.24 -15.51
N ILE A 43 15.02 -3.02 -16.25
CA ILE A 43 14.19 -1.81 -16.16
C ILE A 43 12.83 -2.21 -15.63
N VAL A 44 12.49 -1.75 -14.44
CA VAL A 44 11.18 -1.95 -13.80
C VAL A 44 10.34 -0.71 -14.03
N VAL A 45 9.25 -0.87 -14.78
CA VAL A 45 8.32 0.22 -15.11
C VAL A 45 7.20 0.28 -14.06
N GLY A 46 7.20 1.36 -13.28
CA GLY A 46 6.25 1.63 -12.20
C GLY A 46 6.74 1.14 -10.83
N SER A 47 6.79 2.04 -9.85
CA SER A 47 7.18 1.74 -8.46
C SER A 47 6.01 1.33 -7.57
N GLY A 48 4.91 0.86 -8.16
CA GLY A 48 3.79 0.30 -7.42
C GLY A 48 4.15 -0.95 -6.60
N SER A 49 3.13 -1.59 -6.01
CA SER A 49 3.32 -2.71 -5.09
C SER A 49 4.25 -3.80 -5.60
N ALA A 50 4.07 -4.27 -6.84
CA ALA A 50 4.93 -5.30 -7.42
C ALA A 50 6.31 -4.75 -7.84
N GLY A 51 6.34 -3.57 -8.48
CA GLY A 51 7.58 -2.99 -8.99
C GLY A 51 8.59 -2.62 -7.91
N SER A 52 8.13 -2.09 -6.77
CA SER A 52 8.98 -1.84 -5.61
C SER A 52 9.62 -3.13 -5.08
N VAL A 53 8.86 -4.22 -5.02
CA VAL A 53 9.36 -5.53 -4.59
C VAL A 53 10.39 -6.08 -5.57
N LEU A 54 10.08 -6.02 -6.88
CA LEU A 54 10.99 -6.48 -7.93
C LEU A 54 12.31 -5.71 -7.92
N ALA A 55 12.25 -4.38 -7.88
CA ALA A 55 13.44 -3.54 -7.85
C ALA A 55 14.32 -3.84 -6.62
N ASN A 56 13.71 -3.99 -5.44
CA ASN A 56 14.43 -4.40 -4.24
C ASN A 56 15.10 -5.78 -4.40
N ARG A 57 14.39 -6.79 -4.90
CA ARG A 57 14.93 -8.16 -5.00
C ARG A 57 15.98 -8.30 -6.09
N LEU A 58 15.76 -7.71 -7.27
CA LEU A 58 16.72 -7.73 -8.37
C LEU A 58 18.04 -7.04 -7.97
N SER A 59 17.94 -5.94 -7.21
CA SER A 59 19.12 -5.20 -6.77
C SER A 59 19.87 -5.84 -5.59
N GLU A 60 19.39 -6.96 -5.01
CA GLU A 60 20.15 -7.72 -4.00
C GLU A 60 21.44 -8.30 -4.62
N ASN A 61 21.43 -8.60 -5.92
CA ASN A 61 22.65 -8.94 -6.65
C ASN A 61 23.37 -7.64 -7.05
N ASN A 62 24.52 -7.36 -6.43
CA ASN A 62 25.34 -6.17 -6.67
C ASN A 62 26.01 -6.14 -8.06
N GLU A 63 26.02 -7.26 -8.79
CA GLU A 63 26.51 -7.35 -10.17
C GLU A 63 25.49 -6.84 -11.20
N LYS A 64 24.24 -6.62 -10.79
CA LYS A 64 23.13 -6.23 -11.68
C LYS A 64 22.75 -4.77 -11.50
N GLN A 65 22.70 -4.01 -12.61
CA GLN A 65 22.21 -2.64 -12.63
C GLN A 65 20.69 -2.64 -12.83
N VAL A 66 19.96 -2.03 -11.89
CA VAL A 66 18.50 -1.99 -11.88
C VAL A 66 18.01 -0.55 -11.94
N LEU A 67 17.20 -0.24 -12.94
CA LEU A 67 16.46 1.02 -13.05
C LEU A 67 15.01 0.81 -12.66
N LEU A 68 14.50 1.60 -11.71
CA LEU A 68 13.08 1.69 -11.37
C LEU A 68 12.54 3.03 -11.83
N ILE A 69 11.53 3.03 -12.71
CA ILE A 69 10.92 4.25 -13.26
C ILE A 69 9.55 4.48 -12.62
N GLU A 70 9.29 5.69 -12.13
CA GLU A 70 8.02 6.09 -11.54
C GLU A 70 7.53 7.42 -12.11
N ALA A 71 6.26 7.48 -12.51
CA ALA A 71 5.64 8.69 -13.04
C ALA A 71 5.36 9.74 -11.95
N GLY A 72 5.07 9.29 -10.73
CA GLY A 72 4.91 10.11 -9.55
C GLY A 72 6.22 10.59 -8.92
N GLY A 73 6.08 11.35 -7.84
CA GLY A 73 7.19 11.79 -6.99
C GLY A 73 7.39 10.91 -5.76
N VAL A 74 8.15 11.43 -4.81
CA VAL A 74 8.33 10.86 -3.46
C VAL A 74 7.05 10.96 -2.62
N ASP A 75 6.91 10.05 -1.65
CA ASP A 75 5.77 9.97 -0.73
C ASP A 75 5.85 11.02 0.41
N THR A 76 5.99 12.31 0.10
CA THR A 76 6.22 13.36 1.12
C THR A 76 4.97 13.87 1.83
N LYS A 77 3.79 13.64 1.28
CA LYS A 77 2.54 14.16 1.83
C LYS A 77 2.14 13.49 3.14
N ASP A 78 1.70 14.27 4.12
CA ASP A 78 1.28 13.73 5.43
C ASP A 78 0.07 12.78 5.31
N GLU A 79 -0.87 13.04 4.40
CA GLU A 79 -2.03 12.15 4.20
C GLU A 79 -1.65 10.74 3.74
N ILE A 80 -0.47 10.58 3.11
CA ILE A 80 0.07 9.25 2.79
C ILE A 80 0.39 8.50 4.09
N HIS A 81 1.03 9.13 5.06
CA HIS A 81 1.51 8.43 6.24
C HIS A 81 0.45 8.27 7.33
N MET A 82 -0.57 9.13 7.34
CA MET A 82 -1.64 9.15 8.33
C MET A 82 -2.85 8.31 7.87
N PRO A 83 -3.12 7.13 8.49
CA PRO A 83 -4.22 6.26 8.04
C PRO A 83 -5.59 6.94 8.00
N ILE A 84 -5.88 7.83 8.95
CA ILE A 84 -7.16 8.56 9.03
C ILE A 84 -7.37 9.51 7.84
N ALA A 85 -6.28 9.96 7.20
CA ALA A 85 -6.31 10.89 6.08
C ALA A 85 -6.32 10.19 4.71
N CYS A 86 -6.42 8.86 4.64
CA CYS A 86 -6.36 8.11 3.38
C CYS A 86 -7.35 8.58 2.30
N GLY A 87 -8.53 9.09 2.69
CA GLY A 87 -9.49 9.68 1.75
C GLY A 87 -8.98 10.93 1.03
N ASN A 88 -8.05 11.66 1.64
CA ASN A 88 -7.43 12.87 1.07
C ASN A 88 -6.36 12.54 0.03
N CYS A 89 -5.92 11.27 -0.09
CA CYS A 89 -4.95 10.84 -1.09
C CYS A 89 -5.51 10.70 -2.51
N GLN A 90 -6.80 10.98 -2.70
CA GLN A 90 -7.49 10.83 -3.99
C GLN A 90 -7.75 12.20 -4.60
N ARG A 91 -7.92 12.25 -5.94
CA ARG A 91 -8.26 13.48 -6.69
C ARG A 91 -7.24 14.61 -6.51
N ASN A 92 -5.98 14.24 -6.35
CA ASN A 92 -4.86 15.18 -6.25
C ASN A 92 -3.65 14.64 -7.03
N GLU A 93 -2.50 15.29 -6.92
CA GLU A 93 -1.30 14.99 -7.71
C GLU A 93 -0.63 13.64 -7.41
N ILE A 94 -0.89 13.02 -6.25
CA ILE A 94 -0.41 11.67 -5.90
C ILE A 94 -1.36 10.55 -6.37
N ASP A 95 -2.45 10.93 -7.05
CA ASP A 95 -3.40 10.07 -7.72
C ASP A 95 -3.33 10.31 -9.25
N TRP A 96 -3.53 9.24 -10.03
CA TRP A 96 -3.76 9.34 -11.47
C TRP A 96 -5.10 9.98 -11.80
N GLN A 97 -6.05 9.94 -10.86
CA GLN A 97 -7.38 10.56 -10.98
C GLN A 97 -8.18 10.02 -12.16
N PHE A 98 -8.01 8.73 -12.47
CA PHE A 98 -8.78 8.11 -13.54
C PHE A 98 -10.28 8.18 -13.25
N LYS A 99 -11.05 8.30 -14.32
CA LYS A 99 -12.50 8.14 -14.30
C LYS A 99 -12.89 7.04 -15.26
N THR A 100 -13.93 6.29 -14.90
CA THR A 100 -14.55 5.37 -15.86
C THR A 100 -15.16 6.17 -17.01
N VAL A 101 -15.40 5.50 -18.14
CA VAL A 101 -16.41 6.00 -19.10
C VAL A 101 -17.79 6.03 -18.41
N PRO A 102 -18.77 6.79 -18.92
CA PRO A 102 -20.15 6.75 -18.40
C PRO A 102 -20.68 5.31 -18.33
N GLN A 103 -21.30 4.94 -17.22
CA GLN A 103 -21.77 3.58 -16.95
C GLN A 103 -23.30 3.52 -17.04
N THR A 104 -23.82 2.53 -17.76
CA THR A 104 -25.28 2.37 -17.95
C THR A 104 -25.97 1.59 -16.83
N HIS A 105 -25.21 0.79 -16.07
CA HIS A 105 -25.73 -0.12 -15.03
C HIS A 105 -25.16 0.15 -13.63
N SER A 106 -24.26 1.12 -13.50
CA SER A 106 -23.61 1.49 -12.24
C SER A 106 -23.38 3.00 -12.23
N HIS A 107 -22.99 3.57 -11.08
CA HIS A 107 -22.68 5.00 -10.95
C HIS A 107 -23.82 5.97 -11.39
N LEU A 108 -25.08 5.53 -11.43
CA LEU A 108 -26.22 6.35 -11.87
C LEU A 108 -26.41 7.64 -11.05
N GLY A 109 -25.94 7.65 -9.79
CA GLY A 109 -25.96 8.82 -8.91
C GLY A 109 -24.70 9.69 -8.93
N THR A 110 -23.73 9.42 -9.80
CA THR A 110 -22.52 10.23 -9.92
C THR A 110 -22.61 11.25 -11.06
N ILE A 111 -21.74 12.27 -11.00
CA ILE A 111 -21.63 13.27 -12.07
C ILE A 111 -21.25 12.55 -13.37
N ASN A 112 -22.06 12.78 -14.42
CA ASN A 112 -21.92 12.17 -15.75
C ASN A 112 -21.95 10.62 -15.76
N GLN A 113 -22.48 9.98 -14.71
CA GLN A 113 -22.49 8.52 -14.57
C GLN A 113 -21.09 7.89 -14.60
N GLN A 114 -20.06 8.65 -14.20
CA GLN A 114 -18.67 8.21 -14.15
C GLN A 114 -18.24 7.92 -12.72
N GLY A 115 -17.57 6.78 -12.51
CA GLY A 115 -16.92 6.44 -11.25
C GLY A 115 -15.52 7.05 -11.18
N ASN A 116 -15.11 7.48 -9.98
CA ASN A 116 -13.71 7.81 -9.73
C ASN A 116 -12.93 6.51 -9.50
N TRP A 117 -11.75 6.41 -10.10
CA TRP A 117 -10.91 5.22 -10.07
C TRP A 117 -9.50 5.58 -9.60
N PRO A 118 -9.30 5.78 -8.29
CA PRO A 118 -8.03 6.24 -7.76
C PRO A 118 -6.93 5.21 -8.00
N ARG A 119 -5.77 5.67 -8.49
CA ARG A 119 -4.54 4.87 -8.66
C ARG A 119 -3.37 5.71 -8.21
N GLY A 120 -2.55 5.19 -7.29
CA GLY A 120 -1.41 5.93 -6.77
C GLY A 120 -0.39 6.26 -7.86
N LYS A 121 0.00 7.53 -7.93
CA LYS A 121 1.03 8.10 -8.80
C LYS A 121 2.08 8.76 -7.92
N VAL A 122 2.82 7.91 -7.21
CA VAL A 122 3.80 8.26 -6.16
C VAL A 122 4.63 7.01 -5.89
N LEU A 123 5.84 7.14 -5.33
CA LEU A 123 6.62 5.98 -4.89
C LEU A 123 5.77 5.04 -4.00
N GLY A 124 5.76 3.75 -4.36
CA GLY A 124 4.92 2.72 -3.74
C GLY A 124 3.52 2.58 -4.34
N GLY A 125 3.14 3.47 -5.27
CA GLY A 125 1.90 3.46 -6.03
C GLY A 125 0.66 3.34 -5.14
N CYS A 126 -0.24 2.41 -5.49
CA CYS A 126 -1.50 2.24 -4.76
C CYS A 126 -1.30 1.85 -3.29
N SER A 127 -0.18 1.25 -2.89
CA SER A 127 0.07 0.95 -1.47
C SER A 127 0.19 2.21 -0.61
N SER A 128 0.62 3.32 -1.21
CA SER A 128 0.78 4.63 -0.56
C SER A 128 -0.54 5.39 -0.42
N ILE A 129 -1.62 4.96 -1.10
CA ILE A 129 -2.94 5.64 -1.07
C ILE A 129 -4.10 4.72 -0.69
N ASN A 130 -3.88 3.42 -0.45
CA ASN A 130 -4.95 2.45 -0.15
C ASN A 130 -5.55 2.65 1.27
N TYR A 131 -6.44 1.75 1.69
CA TYR A 131 -7.06 1.74 3.03
C TYR A 131 -6.36 0.79 4.03
N MET A 132 -5.11 0.42 3.77
CA MET A 132 -4.21 -0.39 4.61
C MET A 132 -4.73 -1.78 5.00
N GLN A 133 -5.90 -2.20 4.55
CA GLN A 133 -6.43 -3.53 4.83
C GLN A 133 -5.45 -4.59 4.39
N TYR A 134 -5.08 -5.47 5.32
CA TYR A 134 -4.19 -6.58 5.05
C TYR A 134 -5.02 -7.86 5.00
N VAL A 135 -5.23 -8.38 3.78
CA VAL A 135 -6.10 -9.53 3.52
C VAL A 135 -5.42 -10.44 2.50
N ARG A 136 -5.29 -11.72 2.84
CA ARG A 136 -4.89 -12.78 1.91
C ARG A 136 -6.12 -13.36 1.23
N GLY A 137 -5.98 -13.74 -0.04
CA GLY A 137 -6.98 -14.58 -0.71
C GLY A 137 -7.12 -15.96 -0.06
N GLU A 138 -8.23 -16.62 -0.33
CA GLU A 138 -8.47 -18.01 0.06
C GLU A 138 -7.73 -18.99 -0.85
N PRO A 139 -7.46 -20.23 -0.41
CA PRO A 139 -6.74 -21.20 -1.24
C PRO A 139 -7.34 -21.39 -2.65
N ASN A 140 -8.67 -21.45 -2.74
CA ASN A 140 -9.38 -21.57 -4.01
C ASN A 140 -9.15 -20.40 -4.97
N ASP A 141 -8.83 -19.20 -4.48
CA ASP A 141 -8.55 -18.04 -5.33
C ASP A 141 -7.31 -18.28 -6.20
N TYR A 142 -6.34 -19.06 -5.70
CA TYR A 142 -5.10 -19.38 -6.39
C TYR A 142 -5.19 -20.73 -7.11
N ASP A 143 -5.75 -21.74 -6.44
CA ASP A 143 -5.87 -23.09 -7.00
C ASP A 143 -6.76 -23.11 -8.25
N SER A 144 -7.76 -22.21 -8.32
CA SER A 144 -8.64 -22.06 -9.49
C SER A 144 -7.93 -21.54 -10.74
N TRP A 145 -6.73 -20.94 -10.62
CA TRP A 145 -5.95 -20.52 -11.79
C TRP A 145 -5.46 -21.70 -12.61
N GLN A 146 -5.33 -22.90 -12.00
CA GLN A 146 -4.83 -24.11 -12.67
C GLN A 146 -3.47 -23.90 -13.35
N LEU A 147 -2.63 -23.05 -12.75
CA LEU A 147 -1.29 -22.74 -13.22
C LEU A 147 -0.25 -23.39 -12.29
N PRO A 148 0.57 -24.34 -12.79
CA PRO A 148 1.64 -24.93 -12.00
C PRO A 148 2.59 -23.87 -11.42
N GLY A 149 2.95 -24.02 -10.14
CA GLY A 149 3.80 -23.05 -9.41
C GLY A 149 3.04 -21.85 -8.85
N TRP A 150 1.71 -21.77 -9.05
CA TRP A 150 0.85 -20.71 -8.54
C TRP A 150 -0.32 -21.23 -7.70
N THR A 151 -0.26 -22.49 -7.25
CA THR A 151 -1.24 -22.99 -6.27
C THR A 151 -1.09 -22.22 -4.95
N PHE A 152 -2.11 -22.26 -4.09
CA PHE A 152 -2.01 -21.64 -2.77
C PHE A 152 -0.82 -22.17 -1.97
N GLN A 153 -0.55 -23.47 -2.10
CA GLN A 153 0.59 -24.12 -1.45
C GLN A 153 1.93 -23.58 -1.94
N ASP A 154 2.05 -23.27 -3.24
CA ASP A 154 3.25 -22.67 -3.83
C ASP A 154 3.42 -21.20 -3.38
N MET A 155 2.32 -20.48 -3.21
CA MET A 155 2.30 -19.06 -2.86
C MET A 155 2.46 -18.79 -1.37
N LEU A 156 2.04 -19.71 -0.49
CA LEU A 156 2.08 -19.55 0.96
C LEU A 156 3.49 -19.20 1.51
N PRO A 157 4.58 -19.84 1.05
CA PRO A 157 5.94 -19.42 1.41
C PRO A 157 6.23 -17.94 1.09
N TYR A 158 5.71 -17.42 -0.02
CA TYR A 158 5.89 -16.02 -0.40
C TYR A 158 5.03 -15.05 0.43
N PHE A 159 3.80 -15.43 0.77
CA PHE A 159 2.99 -14.67 1.73
C PHE A 159 3.67 -14.59 3.11
N LYS A 160 4.31 -15.67 3.55
CA LYS A 160 5.09 -15.65 4.78
C LYS A 160 6.38 -14.83 4.64
N LYS A 161 7.05 -14.90 3.49
CA LYS A 161 8.29 -14.16 3.24
C LYS A 161 8.08 -12.64 3.19
N LEU A 162 6.93 -12.18 2.72
CA LEU A 162 6.65 -10.75 2.62
C LEU A 162 6.30 -10.11 3.98
N GLU A 163 5.68 -10.88 4.87
CA GLU A 163 5.09 -10.41 6.13
C GLU A 163 6.09 -10.30 7.27
N ARG A 164 6.10 -9.13 7.88
CA ARG A 164 6.60 -8.87 9.23
C ARG A 164 5.38 -8.68 10.12
N ALA A 165 4.86 -9.79 10.64
CA ALA A 165 3.67 -9.76 11.50
C ALA A 165 4.07 -9.41 12.93
N ASP A 166 3.44 -8.38 13.50
CA ASP A 166 3.62 -7.96 14.89
C ASP A 166 3.07 -9.06 15.82
N GLU A 167 3.96 -9.76 16.52
CA GLU A 167 3.59 -10.89 17.38
C GLU A 167 2.73 -10.47 18.58
N ASN A 168 2.72 -9.18 18.93
CA ASN A 168 1.88 -8.65 20.01
C ASN A 168 0.41 -8.50 19.59
N THR A 169 0.12 -8.44 18.29
CA THR A 169 -1.22 -8.16 17.78
C THR A 169 -1.76 -9.21 16.81
N ILE A 170 -0.87 -10.00 16.20
CA ILE A 170 -1.21 -11.06 15.27
C ILE A 170 -0.91 -12.42 15.91
N PRO A 171 -1.92 -13.28 16.11
CA PRO A 171 -1.71 -14.59 16.72
C PRO A 171 -0.96 -15.54 15.77
N ARG A 172 -0.27 -16.53 16.33
CA ARG A 172 0.31 -17.63 15.54
C ARG A 172 -0.78 -18.68 15.24
N SER A 173 -0.75 -19.22 14.02
CA SER A 173 -1.64 -20.29 13.57
C SER A 173 -0.84 -21.50 13.09
N SER A 174 -1.39 -22.71 13.22
CA SER A 174 -0.77 -23.94 12.73
C SER A 174 -1.08 -24.25 11.26
N PHE A 175 -2.04 -23.55 10.63
CA PHE A 175 -2.46 -23.84 9.26
C PHE A 175 -1.65 -23.04 8.23
N ARG A 176 -2.02 -21.77 8.01
CA ARG A 176 -1.34 -20.90 7.02
C ARG A 176 -0.61 -19.73 7.69
N ASN A 177 0.06 -20.00 8.81
CA ASN A 177 0.71 -19.04 9.73
C ASN A 177 1.30 -17.78 9.05
N HIS A 178 1.35 -16.69 9.80
CA HIS A 178 1.96 -15.44 9.38
C HIS A 178 3.48 -15.54 9.17
N GLY A 179 4.04 -14.52 8.50
CA GLY A 179 5.48 -14.34 8.36
C GLY A 179 6.24 -14.16 9.67
N ASP A 180 7.55 -14.03 9.55
CA ASP A 180 8.47 -13.85 10.68
C ASP A 180 8.68 -12.36 10.93
N GLU A 181 8.44 -11.92 12.18
CA GLU A 181 8.58 -10.52 12.60
C GLU A 181 9.98 -9.94 12.31
N SER A 182 11.01 -10.78 12.26
CA SER A 182 12.39 -10.34 12.03
C SER A 182 12.81 -10.29 10.55
N LYS A 183 12.02 -10.84 9.62
CA LYS A 183 12.48 -11.09 8.22
C LYS A 183 11.62 -10.46 7.15
N GLY A 184 10.32 -10.26 7.43
CA GLY A 184 9.42 -9.64 6.46
C GLY A 184 9.73 -8.17 6.21
N MET A 185 9.25 -7.69 5.06
CA MET A 185 9.42 -6.29 4.66
C MET A 185 8.13 -5.48 4.86
N MET A 186 6.97 -6.14 4.91
CA MET A 186 5.67 -5.51 5.14
C MET A 186 5.24 -5.69 6.58
N ASP A 187 5.20 -4.60 7.36
CA ASP A 187 4.58 -4.62 8.68
C ASP A 187 3.09 -4.94 8.56
N VAL A 188 2.66 -5.92 9.35
CA VAL A 188 1.26 -6.31 9.51
C VAL A 188 0.95 -6.32 10.99
N SER A 189 -0.08 -5.57 11.38
CA SER A 189 -0.52 -5.47 12.76
C SER A 189 -2.04 -5.44 12.85
N LYS A 190 -2.57 -5.63 14.05
CA LYS A 190 -3.99 -5.38 14.34
C LYS A 190 -4.12 -4.10 15.14
N MET A 191 -5.14 -3.30 14.86
CA MET A 191 -5.44 -2.15 15.73
C MET A 191 -5.74 -2.65 17.15
N LYS A 192 -5.19 -1.97 18.16
CA LYS A 192 -5.36 -2.37 19.57
C LYS A 192 -6.66 -1.81 20.16
N ASP A 193 -7.04 -0.60 19.77
CA ASP A 193 -8.18 0.13 20.34
C ASP A 193 -9.32 0.25 19.35
N PHE A 194 -10.26 -0.69 19.41
CA PHE A 194 -11.49 -0.62 18.62
C PHE A 194 -12.57 0.16 19.36
N ASN A 195 -13.17 1.13 18.67
CA ASN A 195 -14.29 1.88 19.21
C ASN A 195 -15.49 0.94 19.53
N GLN A 196 -16.38 1.42 20.41
CA GLN A 196 -17.54 0.66 20.87
C GLN A 196 -18.45 0.20 19.72
N THR A 197 -18.61 1.02 18.68
CA THR A 197 -19.43 0.71 17.51
C THR A 197 -18.90 -0.51 16.74
N SER A 198 -17.58 -0.59 16.53
CA SER A 198 -16.96 -1.75 15.88
C SER A 198 -17.18 -3.03 16.70
N GLN A 199 -17.08 -2.95 18.03
CA GLN A 199 -17.37 -4.10 18.90
C GLN A 199 -18.84 -4.50 18.86
N MET A 200 -19.76 -3.53 18.80
CA MET A 200 -21.19 -3.78 18.65
C MET A 200 -21.51 -4.44 17.31
N PHE A 201 -20.83 -4.04 16.23
CA PHE A 201 -20.97 -4.67 14.92
C PHE A 201 -20.59 -6.15 14.96
N ILE A 202 -19.41 -6.49 15.50
CA ILE A 202 -19.00 -7.90 15.67
C ILE A 202 -20.03 -8.70 16.48
N LYS A 203 -20.50 -8.14 17.61
CA LYS A 203 -21.52 -8.79 18.47
C LYS A 203 -22.86 -8.98 17.75
N ALA A 204 -23.26 -8.05 16.89
CA ALA A 204 -24.48 -8.18 16.10
C ALA A 204 -24.33 -9.28 15.05
N CYS A 205 -23.19 -9.33 14.34
CA CYS A 205 -22.89 -10.38 13.38
C CYS A 205 -22.91 -11.77 14.03
N THR A 206 -22.27 -11.94 15.19
CA THR A 206 -22.23 -13.25 15.88
C THR A 206 -23.60 -13.70 16.36
N LYS A 207 -24.45 -12.78 16.85
CA LYS A 207 -25.85 -13.09 17.18
C LYS A 207 -26.68 -13.54 15.97
N ASN A 208 -26.27 -13.18 14.76
CA ASN A 208 -26.93 -13.58 13.51
C ASN A 208 -26.24 -14.79 12.83
N GLY A 209 -25.45 -15.56 13.59
CA GLY A 209 -24.88 -16.83 13.13
C GLY A 209 -23.54 -16.74 12.41
N MET A 210 -22.93 -15.55 12.32
CA MET A 210 -21.55 -15.42 11.82
C MET A 210 -20.54 -15.87 12.87
N VAL A 211 -19.44 -16.48 12.43
CA VAL A 211 -18.35 -16.87 13.33
C VAL A 211 -17.36 -15.70 13.46
N GLU A 212 -17.02 -15.32 14.69
CA GLU A 212 -15.95 -14.34 14.88
C GLU A 212 -14.59 -15.02 14.64
N SER A 213 -13.89 -14.61 13.58
CA SER A 213 -12.53 -15.04 13.28
C SER A 213 -11.53 -14.22 14.09
N LYS A 214 -10.59 -14.89 14.75
CA LYS A 214 -9.50 -14.21 15.47
C LYS A 214 -8.36 -13.86 14.53
N ASP A 215 -8.18 -14.66 13.49
CA ASP A 215 -7.22 -14.44 12.41
C ASP A 215 -7.75 -14.95 11.07
N TYR A 216 -8.42 -14.05 10.35
CA TYR A 216 -8.97 -14.38 9.03
C TYR A 216 -7.88 -14.60 7.98
N ASN A 217 -6.61 -14.25 8.23
CA ASN A 217 -5.52 -14.53 7.31
C ASN A 217 -4.85 -15.87 7.58
N ALA A 218 -5.22 -16.56 8.67
CA ALA A 218 -4.61 -17.83 9.05
C ALA A 218 -5.56 -19.01 9.36
N GLU A 219 -6.88 -18.76 9.44
CA GLU A 219 -7.91 -19.78 9.69
C GLU A 219 -8.37 -20.49 8.40
N LYS A 220 -8.94 -21.71 8.54
CA LYS A 220 -9.35 -22.56 7.40
C LYS A 220 -10.71 -22.18 6.79
N ASN A 221 -11.65 -21.71 7.61
CA ASN A 221 -13.03 -21.47 7.20
C ASN A 221 -13.33 -19.98 7.38
N LEU A 222 -13.24 -19.18 6.31
CA LEU A 222 -13.55 -17.74 6.39
C LEU A 222 -14.95 -17.39 5.89
N THR A 223 -15.62 -18.30 5.18
CA THR A 223 -16.96 -18.04 4.65
C THR A 223 -17.94 -17.81 5.81
N GLY A 224 -18.60 -16.65 5.80
CA GLY A 224 -19.54 -16.27 6.88
C GLY A 224 -18.85 -15.81 8.17
N CYS A 225 -17.55 -15.53 8.14
CA CYS A 225 -16.82 -15.01 9.29
C CYS A 225 -16.87 -13.49 9.38
N VAL A 226 -16.75 -12.99 10.60
CA VAL A 226 -16.60 -11.56 10.91
C VAL A 226 -15.32 -11.38 11.71
N SER A 227 -14.56 -10.31 11.46
CA SER A 227 -13.34 -10.04 12.22
C SER A 227 -13.02 -8.55 12.25
N PHE A 228 -12.15 -8.19 13.19
CA PHE A 228 -11.47 -6.90 13.16
C PHE A 228 -10.30 -6.95 12.18
N SER A 229 -10.16 -5.89 11.37
CA SER A 229 -9.13 -5.79 10.35
C SER A 229 -7.71 -5.90 10.90
N GLN A 230 -6.89 -6.68 10.20
CA GLN A 230 -5.44 -6.52 10.19
C GLN A 230 -5.07 -5.45 9.16
N VAL A 231 -4.01 -4.72 9.44
CA VAL A 231 -3.61 -3.54 8.67
C VAL A 231 -2.10 -3.52 8.40
N SER A 232 -1.72 -2.99 7.24
CA SER A 232 -0.33 -2.71 6.89
C SER A 232 0.13 -1.39 7.52
N THR A 233 0.39 -1.40 8.83
CA THR A 233 0.83 -0.23 9.60
C THR A 233 1.96 -0.56 10.55
N GLN A 234 2.85 0.41 10.79
CA GLN A 234 3.90 0.35 11.79
C GLN A 234 3.78 1.59 12.69
N ASN A 235 3.70 1.39 14.01
CA ASN A 235 3.61 2.47 15.00
C ASN A 235 2.51 3.52 14.67
N GLY A 236 1.35 3.05 14.20
CA GLY A 236 0.22 3.90 13.85
C GLY A 236 0.33 4.64 12.51
N LYS A 237 1.43 4.48 11.77
CA LYS A 237 1.63 5.04 10.42
C LYS A 237 1.39 3.97 9.36
N ARG A 238 0.94 4.39 8.17
CA ARG A 238 0.87 3.52 6.99
C ARG A 238 2.24 2.90 6.72
N TRP A 239 2.26 1.60 6.45
CA TRP A 239 3.43 0.90 5.93
C TRP A 239 3.24 0.53 4.45
N SER A 240 3.63 1.43 3.56
CA SER A 240 3.57 1.22 2.10
C SER A 240 4.69 0.27 1.64
N VAL A 241 4.58 -0.25 0.41
CA VAL A 241 5.68 -1.05 -0.17
C VAL A 241 6.95 -0.22 -0.40
N ALA A 242 6.82 1.10 -0.60
CA ALA A 242 7.97 2.00 -0.64
C ALA A 242 8.69 2.04 0.71
N SER A 243 7.93 2.04 1.81
CA SER A 243 8.47 1.94 3.18
C SER A 243 9.21 0.62 3.38
N GLY A 244 8.55 -0.49 3.05
CA GLY A 244 9.08 -1.84 3.32
C GLY A 244 10.26 -2.23 2.43
N TYR A 245 10.18 -1.94 1.13
CA TYR A 245 11.12 -2.45 0.14
C TYR A 245 12.09 -1.40 -0.40
N LEU A 246 11.72 -0.12 -0.48
CA LEU A 246 12.60 0.87 -1.11
C LEU A 246 13.50 1.60 -0.11
N LEU A 247 13.04 1.94 1.10
CA LEU A 247 13.84 2.72 2.08
C LEU A 247 15.21 2.10 2.40
N SER A 248 15.31 0.76 2.46
CA SER A 248 16.59 0.08 2.67
C SER A 248 17.35 -0.15 1.37
N ALA A 249 16.65 -0.45 0.27
CA ALA A 249 17.27 -0.74 -1.02
C ALA A 249 17.94 0.48 -1.66
N VAL A 250 17.43 1.69 -1.40
CA VAL A 250 18.00 2.94 -1.92
C VAL A 250 19.40 3.22 -1.40
N LYS A 251 19.95 2.44 -0.47
CA LYS A 251 21.36 2.56 -0.06
C LYS A 251 22.30 1.86 -1.04
N ARG A 252 21.79 0.93 -1.85
CA ARG A 252 22.57 0.10 -2.77
C ARG A 252 22.96 0.90 -4.02
N PRO A 253 24.24 0.91 -4.43
CA PRO A 253 24.71 1.75 -5.54
C PRO A 253 24.20 1.29 -6.92
N ASN A 254 23.74 0.05 -7.03
CA ASN A 254 23.25 -0.57 -8.27
C ASN A 254 21.73 -0.45 -8.48
N LEU A 255 21.00 0.17 -7.55
CA LEU A 255 19.59 0.52 -7.71
C LEU A 255 19.45 2.02 -8.00
N HIS A 256 18.90 2.32 -9.16
CA HIS A 256 18.62 3.67 -9.65
C HIS A 256 17.10 3.87 -9.68
N ILE A 257 16.61 4.96 -9.10
CA ILE A 257 15.18 5.28 -9.06
C ILE A 257 14.96 6.60 -9.77
N LEU A 258 14.29 6.56 -10.91
CA LEU A 258 13.94 7.72 -11.71
C LEU A 258 12.47 8.08 -11.45
N ILE A 259 12.23 9.22 -10.80
CA ILE A 259 10.89 9.72 -10.48
C ILE A 259 10.45 10.79 -11.48
N HIS A 260 9.17 11.16 -11.46
CA HIS A 260 8.57 12.10 -12.41
C HIS A 260 8.75 11.71 -13.89
N ALA A 261 8.92 10.41 -14.15
CA ALA A 261 9.18 9.86 -15.47
C ALA A 261 8.04 8.92 -15.87
N HIS A 262 7.19 9.36 -16.79
CA HIS A 262 6.08 8.56 -17.29
C HIS A 262 6.54 7.75 -18.51
N THR A 263 6.67 6.43 -18.35
CA THR A 263 6.98 5.52 -19.46
C THR A 263 5.82 5.48 -20.46
N CYS A 264 6.09 5.86 -21.71
CA CYS A 264 5.07 5.90 -22.76
C CYS A 264 4.96 4.58 -23.55
N ARG A 265 6.07 3.86 -23.73
CA ARG A 265 6.12 2.62 -24.52
C ARG A 265 7.34 1.78 -24.14
N VAL A 266 7.29 0.49 -24.50
CA VAL A 266 8.45 -0.40 -24.55
C VAL A 266 8.96 -0.43 -26.00
N THR A 267 10.27 -0.30 -26.18
CA THR A 267 10.94 -0.39 -27.47
C THR A 267 11.46 -1.80 -27.73
N PHE A 268 11.47 -2.17 -29.00
CA PHE A 268 11.80 -3.51 -29.47
C PHE A 268 12.72 -3.43 -30.69
N ASP A 269 13.60 -4.42 -30.82
CA ASP A 269 14.39 -4.64 -32.05
C ASP A 269 13.56 -5.34 -33.15
N ASP A 270 14.20 -5.60 -34.29
CA ASP A 270 13.59 -6.27 -35.44
C ASP A 270 13.17 -7.72 -35.12
N GLN A 271 13.74 -8.34 -34.09
CA GLN A 271 13.40 -9.68 -33.61
C GLN A 271 12.32 -9.67 -32.52
N LYS A 272 11.74 -8.49 -32.22
CA LYS A 272 10.74 -8.26 -31.16
C LYS A 272 11.28 -8.54 -29.75
N GLN A 273 12.59 -8.36 -29.54
CA GLN A 273 13.18 -8.36 -28.20
C GLN A 273 13.13 -6.95 -27.62
N ALA A 274 12.68 -6.82 -26.37
CA ALA A 274 12.63 -5.53 -25.70
C ALA A 274 14.05 -5.02 -25.44
N ASN A 275 14.36 -3.77 -25.81
CA ASN A 275 15.73 -3.24 -25.76
C ASN A 275 15.88 -1.96 -24.93
N GLY A 276 14.79 -1.30 -24.55
CA GLY A 276 14.81 -0.16 -23.61
C GLY A 276 15.43 1.14 -24.14
N GLN A 277 15.56 1.27 -25.47
CA GLN A 277 15.98 2.51 -26.15
C GLN A 277 14.88 3.56 -26.23
#